data_AF-A0A9X3L781-F1
#
_entry.id   AF-A0A9X3L781-F1
#
_cell.length_a   1.000
_cell.length_b   1.000
_cell.length_c   1.000
_cell.angle_alpha   90.00
_cell.angle_beta   90.00
_cell.angle_gamma   90.00
#
_symmetry.space_group_name_H-M   'P 1'
#
loop_
_entity.id
_entity.type
_entity.pdbx_description
1 polymer ?
#
loop_
_entity_poly.entity_id
_entity_poly.type
_entity_poly.pdbx_seq_one_letter_code
_entity_poly.pdbx_strand_id
1 'polypeptide(L)'
;MAKSAAKRKREHQLRNLGKDVTIARNEVDFSTHVRMTKSKKGKLQQQYTKYKKHFTKGMIPDGNAFYIDVFLSNIDFRFTYFH
;
A
#
# COMPACT_ATOMS: atom_id res chain seq x y z
N MET A 1 -11.84 -18.83 19.03
CA MET A 1 -11.86 -19.57 17.74
C MET A 1 -11.94 -21.05 18.01
N ALA A 2 -13.04 -21.70 17.63
CA ALA A 2 -13.18 -23.15 17.80
C ALA A 2 -12.28 -23.91 16.82
N LYS A 3 -11.83 -25.12 17.19
CA LYS A 3 -11.11 -26.01 16.28
C LYS A 3 -12.04 -26.46 15.14
N SER A 4 -11.52 -26.49 13.91
CA SER A 4 -12.28 -27.05 12.79
C SER A 4 -12.52 -28.55 12.99
N ALA A 5 -13.61 -29.07 12.42
CA ALA A 5 -13.92 -30.51 12.49
C ALA A 5 -12.78 -31.37 11.92
N ALA A 6 -12.12 -30.91 10.85
CA ALA A 6 -10.96 -31.57 10.26
C ALA A 6 -9.77 -31.63 11.21
N LYS A 7 -9.50 -30.57 11.99
CA LYS A 7 -8.43 -30.59 13.00
C LYS A 7 -8.71 -31.62 14.09
N ARG A 8 -9.96 -31.69 14.59
CA ARG A 8 -10.35 -32.70 15.60
C ARG A 8 -10.19 -34.14 15.10
N LYS A 9 -10.57 -34.41 13.85
CA LYS A 9 -10.38 -35.75 13.23
C LYS A 9 -8.90 -36.13 13.13
N ARG A 10 -8.03 -35.20 12.72
CA ARG A 10 -6.57 -35.43 12.66
C ARG A 10 -5.98 -35.70 14.04
N GLU A 11 -6.34 -34.90 15.06
CA GLU A 11 -5.89 -35.11 16.44
C GLU A 11 -6.36 -36.47 17.01
N HIS A 12 -7.56 -36.92 16.66
CA HIS A 12 -8.04 -38.26 17.02
C HIS A 12 -7.22 -39.37 16.34
N GLN A 13 -6.96 -39.25 15.04
CA GLN A 13 -6.13 -40.22 14.31
C GLN A 13 -4.69 -40.27 14.83
N LEU A 14 -4.12 -39.12 15.18
CA LEU A 14 -2.77 -39.04 15.77
C LEU A 14 -2.70 -39.80 17.10
N ARG A 15 -3.72 -39.67 17.96
CA ARG A 15 -3.78 -40.36 19.25
C ARG A 15 -3.93 -41.87 19.13
N ASN A 16 -4.71 -42.35 18.15
CA ASN A 16 -5.02 -43.78 18.04
C ASN A 16 -4.05 -44.56 17.15
N LEU A 17 -3.56 -43.93 16.07
CA LEU A 17 -2.76 -44.58 15.03
C LEU A 17 -1.33 -44.03 14.96
N GLY A 18 -1.01 -42.96 15.69
CA GLY A 18 0.31 -42.31 15.65
C GLY A 18 0.67 -41.60 14.35
N LYS A 19 -0.23 -41.61 13.35
CA LYS A 19 0.04 -41.07 12.01
C LYS A 19 -0.13 -39.55 11.98
N ASP A 20 0.97 -38.84 11.82
CA ASP A 20 0.95 -37.39 11.59
C ASP A 20 0.94 -37.05 10.09
N VAL A 21 -0.20 -36.56 9.62
CA VAL A 21 -0.39 -36.12 8.23
C VAL A 21 0.19 -34.73 7.94
N THR A 22 0.63 -34.00 8.97
CA THR A 22 1.26 -32.68 8.80
C THR A 22 2.69 -32.80 8.30
N ILE A 23 3.43 -33.82 8.74
CA ILE A 23 4.79 -34.12 8.27
C ILE A 23 4.80 -34.44 6.77
N ALA A 24 3.79 -35.17 6.30
CA ALA A 24 3.66 -35.51 4.87
C ALA A 24 3.22 -34.31 4.01
N ARG A 25 2.79 -33.21 4.62
CA ARG A 25 2.35 -32.02 3.89
C ARG A 25 3.56 -31.10 3.72
N ASN A 26 3.98 -30.91 2.47
CA ASN A 26 5.09 -30.01 2.15
C ASN A 26 4.90 -28.63 2.82
N GLU A 27 5.96 -28.16 3.46
CA GLU A 27 6.04 -26.82 4.02
C GLU A 27 6.36 -25.81 2.91
N VAL A 28 5.89 -24.58 3.07
CA VAL A 28 6.17 -23.49 2.14
C VAL A 28 6.69 -22.32 2.97
N ASP A 29 7.96 -21.98 2.76
CA ASP A 29 8.68 -20.99 3.58
C ASP A 29 8.33 -19.53 3.26
N PHE A 30 7.71 -19.28 2.11
CA PHE A 30 7.37 -17.93 1.65
C PHE A 30 5.92 -17.82 1.17
N SER A 31 5.40 -16.59 1.20
CA SER A 31 4.06 -16.32 0.68
C SER A 31 4.04 -16.50 -0.84
N THR A 32 3.22 -17.43 -1.32
CA THR A 32 2.94 -17.65 -2.75
C THR A 32 1.96 -16.65 -3.34
N HIS A 33 1.48 -15.69 -2.55
CA HIS A 33 0.54 -14.70 -3.02
C HIS A 33 1.18 -13.77 -4.06
N VAL A 34 0.47 -13.54 -5.17
CA VAL A 34 0.89 -12.59 -6.21
C VAL A 34 0.88 -11.17 -5.64
N ARG A 35 2.05 -10.55 -5.56
CA ARG A 35 2.19 -9.19 -5.04
C ARG A 35 1.90 -8.18 -6.14
N MET A 36 0.91 -7.33 -5.91
CA MET A 36 0.57 -6.24 -6.82
C MET A 36 1.00 -4.89 -6.24
N THR A 37 1.56 -4.03 -7.11
CA THR A 37 1.86 -2.64 -6.72
C THR A 37 0.57 -1.82 -6.61
N LYS A 38 0.62 -0.71 -5.86
CA LYS A 38 -0.53 0.18 -5.69
C LYS A 38 -0.96 0.77 -7.03
N SER A 39 -2.28 0.82 -7.24
CA SER A 39 -2.90 1.52 -8.37
C SER A 39 -2.68 3.03 -8.29
N LYS A 40 -2.97 3.76 -9.39
CA LYS A 40 -2.90 5.23 -9.45
C LYS A 40 -3.63 5.90 -8.28
N LYS A 41 -4.86 5.47 -7.99
CA LYS A 41 -5.66 5.97 -6.86
C LYS A 41 -4.95 5.73 -5.52
N GLY A 42 -4.37 4.54 -5.32
CA GLY A 42 -3.64 4.20 -4.10
C GLY A 42 -2.34 5.00 -3.91
N LYS A 43 -1.67 5.36 -5.01
CA LYS A 43 -0.48 6.24 -4.96
C LYS A 43 -0.85 7.68 -4.62
N LEU A 44 -1.92 8.22 -5.21
CA LEU A 44 -2.41 9.57 -4.91
C LEU A 44 -2.80 9.69 -3.43
N GLN A 45 -3.59 8.74 -2.91
CA GLN A 45 -3.94 8.73 -1.50
C GLN A 45 -2.69 8.69 -0.60
N GLN A 46 -1.72 7.84 -0.95
CA GLN A 46 -0.47 7.76 -0.20
C GLN A 46 0.32 9.08 -0.22
N GLN A 47 0.32 9.85 -1.30
CA GLN A 47 0.99 11.15 -1.34
C GLN A 47 0.41 12.13 -0.31
N TYR A 48 -0.90 12.07 -0.05
CA TYR A 48 -1.56 12.93 0.93
C TYR A 48 -1.40 12.43 2.37
N THR A 49 -1.36 11.12 2.59
CA THR A 49 -1.40 10.54 3.95
C THR A 49 -0.07 10.01 4.47
N LYS A 50 0.94 9.80 3.62
CA LYS A 50 2.21 9.17 4.04
C LYS A 50 2.98 10.01 5.06
N TYR A 51 2.93 11.33 4.93
CA TYR A 51 3.62 12.25 5.82
C TYR A 51 2.64 13.29 6.35
N LYS A 52 2.75 13.62 7.64
CA LYS A 52 2.01 14.72 8.25
C LYS A 52 2.50 16.02 7.64
N LYS A 53 1.68 16.67 6.81
CA LYS A 53 2.01 17.99 6.28
C LYS A 53 1.97 19.00 7.43
N HIS A 54 3.12 19.54 7.78
CA HIS A 54 3.20 20.70 8.65
C HIS A 54 2.92 21.92 7.77
N PHE A 55 1.66 22.36 7.73
CA PHE A 55 1.35 23.69 7.26
C PHE A 55 1.96 24.65 8.28
N THR A 56 3.04 25.35 7.90
CA THR A 56 3.61 26.43 8.69
C THR A 56 2.49 27.44 8.95
N LYS A 57 2.10 27.60 10.21
CA LYS A 57 1.06 28.56 10.63
C LYS A 57 1.47 29.94 10.11
N GLY A 58 0.75 30.44 9.09
CA GLY A 58 1.05 31.72 8.46
C GLY A 58 0.51 31.90 7.04
N MET A 59 0.19 30.81 6.32
CA MET A 59 -0.52 30.93 5.04
C MET A 59 -1.98 30.49 5.23
N ILE A 60 -2.87 31.48 5.24
CA ILE A 60 -4.30 31.28 5.02
C ILE A 60 -4.42 30.59 3.66
N PRO A 61 -5.10 29.43 3.54
CA PRO A 61 -5.36 28.81 2.26
C PRO A 61 -6.54 29.53 1.61
N ASP A 62 -6.35 30.79 1.24
CA ASP A 62 -7.27 31.47 0.35
C ASP A 62 -7.06 30.84 -1.02
N GLY A 63 -8.03 30.01 -1.40
CA GLY A 63 -7.96 29.16 -2.57
C GLY A 63 -7.57 29.97 -3.80
N ASN A 64 -6.41 29.65 -4.38
CA ASN A 64 -6.01 29.98 -5.75
C ASN A 64 -4.69 29.29 -6.19
N ALA A 65 -4.19 28.29 -5.44
CA ALA A 65 -2.92 27.62 -5.78
C ALA A 65 -2.99 26.73 -7.04
N PHE A 66 -4.18 26.52 -7.61
CA PHE A 66 -4.35 25.78 -8.87
C PHE A 66 -4.26 26.66 -10.13
N TYR A 67 -4.23 28.00 -10.02
CA TYR A 67 -4.19 28.89 -11.20
C TYR A 67 -2.77 29.25 -11.66
N ILE A 68 -1.77 29.18 -10.78
CA ILE A 68 -0.40 29.61 -11.11
C ILE A 68 0.30 28.60 -12.05
N ASP A 69 0.03 27.31 -11.90
CA ASP A 69 0.65 26.25 -12.72
C ASP A 69 0.13 26.25 -14.18
N VAL A 70 -1.13 26.63 -14.40
CA VAL A 70 -1.74 26.72 -15.74
C VAL A 70 -1.32 28.02 -16.46
N PHE A 71 -1.09 29.10 -15.72
CA PHE A 71 -0.69 30.38 -16.31
C PHE A 71 0.79 30.41 -16.70
N LEU A 72 1.67 29.80 -15.89
CA LEU A 72 3.12 29.73 -16.18
C LEU A 72 3.48 28.71 -17.27
N SER A 73 2.61 27.73 -17.54
CA SER A 73 2.82 26.76 -18.63
C SER A 73 2.39 27.25 -20.01
N ASN A 74 1.71 28.41 -20.10
CA ASN A 74 1.23 29.01 -21.36
C ASN A 74 1.99 30.30 -21.75
N ILE A 75 3.01 30.71 -20.99
CA ILE A 75 3.82 31.89 -21.32
C ILE A 75 5.19 31.42 -21.82
N ASP A 76 5.36 31.39 -23.14
CA ASP A 76 6.65 31.25 -23.80
C ASP A 76 7.56 32.44 -23.45
N PHE A 77 8.37 32.28 -22.41
CA PHE A 77 9.37 33.27 -22.02
C PHE A 77 10.58 33.24 -22.98
N ARG A 78 10.52 34.01 -24.06
CA ARG A 78 11.72 34.44 -24.81
C ARG A 78 12.49 35.46 -23.98
N PHE A 79 13.54 35.02 -23.29
CA PHE A 79 14.52 35.90 -22.65
C PHE A 79 15.48 36.48 -23.69
N THR A 80 15.35 37.76 -24.03
CA THR A 80 16.43 38.53 -24.65
C THR A 80 17.23 39.23 -23.54
N TYR A 81 18.47 38.79 -23.36
CA TYR A 81 19.48 39.46 -22.53
C TYR A 81 19.89 40.78 -23.22
N PHE A 82 19.89 41.89 -22.47
CA PHE A 82 20.55 43.13 -22.88
C PHE A 82 21.76 43.37 -21.99
N HIS A 83 22.87 43.73 -22.64
CA HIS A 83 24.20 43.98 -22.10
C HIS A 83 24.42 45.49 -21.85
#